data_AF-D3DG64-F1
#
_entry.id   AF-D3DG64-F1
#
_cell.length_a   1.000
_cell.length_b   1.000
_cell.length_c   1.000
_cell.angle_alpha   90.00
_cell.angle_beta   90.00
_cell.angle_gamma   90.00
#
_symmetry.space_group_name_H-M   'P 1'
#
loop_
_entity.id
_entity.type
_entity.pdbx_description
1 polymer ?
#
loop_
_entity_poly.entity_id
_entity_poly.type
_entity_poly.pdbx_seq_one_letter_code
_entity_poly.pdbx_strand_id
1 'polypeptide(L)'
;MSIKEYLTDEHRECDKLYAKVESLVQEGNWGQAEEAFRAFKDANLLHFKREEDVLFPAFEETTGVVMGPTQVMRMEHAQARDLMDRMEKAIKEKDKKSFLSLGDTFVVLLQQHNMKEEQILYPMCDQHLVADEVIEKMKQL
;
A
#
# COMPACT_ATOMS: atom_id res chain seq x y z
N MET A 1 -15.44 10.28 -9.78
CA MET A 1 -14.49 9.19 -9.46
C MET A 1 -14.82 8.77 -8.04
N SER A 2 -15.02 7.48 -7.78
CA SER A 2 -15.29 7.00 -6.43
C SER A 2 -13.99 6.84 -5.63
N ILE A 3 -14.08 6.76 -4.31
CA ILE A 3 -12.93 6.48 -3.42
C ILE A 3 -12.32 5.13 -3.82
N LYS A 4 -13.17 4.12 -4.06
CA LYS A 4 -12.74 2.82 -4.54
C LYS A 4 -11.95 2.92 -5.84
N GLU A 5 -12.47 3.61 -6.85
CA GLU A 5 -11.78 3.77 -8.14
C GLU A 5 -10.39 4.41 -7.94
N TYR A 6 -10.34 5.48 -7.16
CA TYR A 6 -9.11 6.23 -6.88
C TYR A 6 -8.02 5.35 -6.21
N LEU A 7 -8.37 4.66 -5.11
CA LEU A 7 -7.40 3.88 -4.34
C LEU A 7 -7.04 2.54 -5.01
N THR A 8 -7.98 1.90 -5.71
CA THR A 8 -7.66 0.71 -6.53
C THR A 8 -6.67 1.06 -7.65
N ASP A 9 -6.73 2.25 -8.23
CA ASP A 9 -5.72 2.68 -9.19
C ASP A 9 -4.35 2.89 -8.53
N GLU A 10 -4.29 3.40 -7.29
CA GLU A 10 -3.04 3.47 -6.53
C GLU A 10 -2.43 2.09 -6.24
N HIS A 11 -3.26 1.08 -5.90
CA HIS A 11 -2.79 -0.31 -5.76
C HIS A 11 -2.11 -0.80 -7.04
N ARG A 12 -2.73 -0.57 -8.20
CA ARG A 12 -2.18 -0.98 -9.50
C ARG A 12 -0.86 -0.29 -9.81
N GLU A 13 -0.70 0.98 -9.43
CA GLU A 13 0.57 1.68 -9.60
C GLU A 13 1.66 1.11 -8.66
N CYS A 14 1.32 0.81 -7.40
CA CYS A 14 2.23 0.14 -6.47
C CYS A 14 2.68 -1.24 -6.99
N ASP A 15 1.75 -2.04 -7.54
CA ASP A 15 2.05 -3.34 -8.13
C ASP A 15 3.00 -3.24 -9.33
N LYS A 16 2.79 -2.25 -10.21
CA LYS A 16 3.68 -2.00 -11.36
C LYS A 16 5.09 -1.61 -10.91
N LEU A 17 5.20 -0.75 -9.90
CA LEU A 17 6.47 -0.36 -9.32
C LEU A 17 7.18 -1.59 -8.72
N TYR A 18 6.47 -2.43 -7.97
CA TYR A 18 7.04 -3.64 -7.40
C TYR A 18 7.54 -4.63 -8.48
N ALA A 19 6.73 -4.88 -9.51
CA ALA A 19 7.12 -5.74 -10.62
C ALA A 19 8.41 -5.26 -11.31
N LYS A 20 8.60 -3.94 -11.42
CA LYS A 20 9.85 -3.36 -11.93
C LYS A 20 11.03 -3.64 -11.01
N VAL A 21 10.86 -3.49 -9.70
CA VAL A 21 11.92 -3.81 -8.72
C VAL A 21 12.31 -5.28 -8.81
N GLU A 22 11.32 -6.18 -8.82
CA GLU A 22 11.55 -7.62 -8.87
C GLU A 22 12.34 -8.02 -10.12
N SER A 23 11.96 -7.52 -11.31
CA SER A 23 12.70 -7.74 -12.56
C SER A 23 14.16 -7.26 -12.46
N LEU A 24 14.40 -6.07 -11.92
CA LEU A 24 15.76 -5.54 -11.77
C LEU A 24 16.61 -6.36 -10.80
N VAL A 25 16.02 -6.83 -9.69
CA VAL A 25 16.69 -7.74 -8.74
C VAL A 25 16.97 -9.09 -9.39
N GLN A 26 16.04 -9.61 -10.20
CA GLN A 26 16.26 -10.86 -10.94
C GLN A 26 17.42 -10.76 -11.93
N GLU A 27 17.55 -9.63 -12.62
CA GLU A 27 18.62 -9.34 -13.57
C GLU A 27 19.97 -8.98 -12.89
N GLY A 28 19.97 -8.73 -11.57
CA GLY A 28 21.16 -8.30 -10.84
C GLY A 28 21.52 -6.83 -11.07
N ASN A 29 20.58 -6.02 -11.55
CA ASN A 29 20.73 -4.60 -11.83
C ASN A 29 20.60 -3.75 -10.55
N TRP A 30 21.44 -4.03 -9.55
CA TRP A 30 21.29 -3.56 -8.17
C TRP A 30 21.15 -2.04 -7.99
N GLY A 31 21.91 -1.23 -8.74
CA GLY A 31 21.82 0.23 -8.63
C GLY A 31 20.45 0.76 -9.07
N GLN A 32 19.92 0.24 -10.18
CA GLN A 32 18.56 0.58 -10.64
C GLN A 32 17.50 -0.04 -9.72
N ALA A 33 17.75 -1.23 -9.19
CA ALA A 33 16.84 -1.92 -8.29
C ALA A 33 16.64 -1.12 -6.98
N GLU A 34 17.71 -0.58 -6.40
CA GLU A 34 17.64 0.26 -5.21
C GLU A 34 16.86 1.56 -5.45
N GLU A 35 17.07 2.21 -6.60
CA GLU A 35 16.31 3.41 -6.98
C GLU A 35 14.83 3.11 -7.19
N ALA A 36 14.52 2.05 -7.96
CA ALA A 36 13.15 1.60 -8.17
C ALA A 36 12.47 1.19 -6.85
N PHE A 37 13.21 0.57 -5.93
CA PHE A 37 12.69 0.15 -4.64
C PHE A 37 12.33 1.36 -3.77
N ARG A 38 13.12 2.45 -3.81
CA ARG A 38 12.75 3.70 -3.12
C ARG A 38 11.43 4.25 -3.65
N ALA A 39 11.27 4.33 -4.97
CA ALA A 39 10.01 4.80 -5.57
C ALA A 39 8.81 3.91 -5.20
N PHE A 40 9.00 2.60 -5.22
CA PHE A 40 8.00 1.62 -4.77
C PHE A 40 7.62 1.81 -3.29
N LYS A 41 8.62 1.93 -2.41
CA LYS A 41 8.42 2.11 -0.96
C LYS A 41 7.71 3.44 -0.68
N ASP A 42 8.15 4.52 -1.30
CA ASP A 42 7.55 5.85 -1.12
C ASP A 42 6.09 5.87 -1.59
N ALA A 43 5.76 5.21 -2.69
CA ALA A 43 4.39 5.09 -3.19
C ALA A 43 3.48 4.33 -2.20
N ASN A 44 3.92 3.19 -1.67
CA ASN A 44 3.15 2.44 -0.67
C ASN A 44 2.98 3.23 0.63
N LEU A 45 4.03 3.91 1.09
CA LEU A 45 3.96 4.74 2.30
C LEU A 45 3.00 5.92 2.13
N LEU A 46 2.98 6.55 0.96
CA LEU A 46 2.04 7.62 0.65
C LEU A 46 0.60 7.10 0.60
N HIS A 47 0.39 5.93 -0.01
CA HIS A 47 -0.91 5.26 -0.05
C HIS A 47 -1.43 4.98 1.38
N PHE A 48 -0.64 4.30 2.22
CA PHE A 48 -1.02 4.06 3.62
C PHE A 48 -1.26 5.36 4.39
N LYS A 49 -0.49 6.41 4.12
CA LYS A 49 -0.67 7.72 4.75
C LYS A 49 -2.02 8.35 4.39
N ARG A 50 -2.42 8.29 3.11
CA ARG A 50 -3.73 8.79 2.65
C ARG A 50 -4.87 8.08 3.37
N GLU A 51 -4.74 6.78 3.54
CA GLU A 51 -5.75 6.01 4.24
C GLU A 51 -5.77 6.30 5.74
N GLU A 52 -4.61 6.22 6.40
CA GLU A 52 -4.49 6.34 7.85
C GLU A 52 -4.77 7.76 8.37
N ASP A 53 -4.42 8.80 7.60
CA ASP A 53 -4.57 10.20 8.01
C ASP A 53 -5.86 10.85 7.49
N VAL A 54 -6.48 10.32 6.43
CA VAL A 54 -7.64 10.95 5.78
C VAL A 54 -8.83 10.01 5.70
N LEU A 55 -8.71 8.88 5.01
CA LEU A 55 -9.86 8.00 4.74
C LEU A 55 -10.41 7.39 6.02
N PHE A 56 -9.56 6.72 6.81
CA PHE A 56 -9.97 6.01 8.01
C PHE A 56 -10.56 6.96 9.06
N PRO A 57 -9.93 8.12 9.38
CA PRO A 57 -10.55 9.09 10.29
C PRO A 57 -11.91 9.60 9.80
N ALA A 58 -12.05 9.92 8.50
CA ALA A 58 -13.32 10.40 7.95
C ALA A 58 -14.42 9.34 8.04
N PHE A 59 -14.09 8.08 7.74
CA PHE A 59 -15.01 6.95 7.86
C PHE A 59 -15.41 6.69 9.32
N GLU A 60 -14.43 6.68 10.23
CA GLU A 60 -14.63 6.45 11.66
C GLU A 60 -15.49 7.55 12.30
N GLU A 61 -15.25 8.82 11.98
CA GLU A 61 -16.03 9.96 12.47
C GLU A 61 -17.49 9.92 11.96
N THR A 62 -17.68 9.53 10.70
CA THR A 62 -19.02 9.49 10.08
C THR A 62 -19.86 8.30 10.58
N THR A 63 -19.24 7.14 10.79
CA THR A 63 -19.96 5.90 11.10
C THR A 63 -19.95 5.54 12.59
N GLY A 64 -19.02 6.08 13.37
CA GLY A 64 -18.74 5.67 14.74
C GLY A 64 -18.06 4.29 14.85
N VAL A 65 -17.75 3.64 13.73
CA VAL A 65 -17.11 2.31 13.70
C VAL A 65 -15.59 2.47 13.82
N VAL A 66 -15.09 2.43 15.05
CA VAL A 66 -13.64 2.55 15.35
C VAL A 66 -12.95 1.20 15.60
N MET A 67 -13.72 0.14 15.80
CA MET A 67 -13.24 -1.24 15.94
C MET A 67 -13.73 -2.04 14.74
N GLY A 68 -12.82 -2.56 13.92
CA GLY A 68 -13.20 -3.31 12.72
C GLY A 68 -12.22 -3.11 11.56
N PRO A 69 -12.69 -2.86 10.32
CA PRO A 69 -11.87 -2.95 9.11
C PRO A 69 -10.67 -2.01 9.15
N THR A 70 -10.83 -0.76 9.56
CA THR A 70 -9.73 0.23 9.63
C THR A 70 -8.65 -0.13 10.66
N GLN A 71 -9.00 -0.85 11.74
CA GLN A 71 -8.01 -1.36 12.70
C GLN A 71 -7.17 -2.49 12.10
N VAL A 72 -7.83 -3.42 11.39
CA VAL A 72 -7.15 -4.54 10.71
C VAL A 72 -6.22 -3.99 9.62
N MET A 73 -6.65 -3.01 8.84
CA MET A 73 -5.81 -2.40 7.79
C MET A 73 -4.54 -1.77 8.39
N ARG A 74 -4.66 -0.98 9.48
CA ARG A 74 -3.48 -0.42 10.17
C ARG A 74 -2.51 -1.50 10.68
N MET A 75 -3.02 -2.62 11.18
CA MET A 75 -2.17 -3.74 11.61
C MET A 75 -1.40 -4.35 10.42
N GLU A 76 -2.05 -4.49 9.27
CA GLU A 76 -1.42 -5.02 8.06
C GLU A 76 -0.46 -4.04 7.42
N HIS A 77 -0.76 -2.74 7.42
CA HIS A 77 0.20 -1.70 7.01
C HIS A 77 1.46 -1.75 7.87
N ALA A 78 1.34 -1.98 9.19
CA ALA A 78 2.51 -2.14 10.05
C ALA A 78 3.35 -3.37 9.67
N GLN A 79 2.72 -4.49 9.32
CA GLN A 79 3.41 -5.68 8.81
C GLN A 79 4.07 -5.43 7.45
N ALA A 80 3.39 -4.73 6.54
CA ALA A 80 3.91 -4.36 5.23
C ALA A 80 5.14 -3.45 5.37
N ARG A 81 5.12 -2.50 6.31
CA ARG A 81 6.28 -1.64 6.63
C ARG A 81 7.49 -2.44 7.11
N ASP A 82 7.30 -3.40 8.03
CA ASP A 82 8.40 -4.30 8.46
C ASP A 82 9.01 -5.10 7.30
N LEU A 83 8.15 -5.64 6.43
CA LEU A 83 8.61 -6.37 5.25
C LEU A 83 9.40 -5.47 4.30
N MET A 84 8.92 -4.25 4.02
CA MET A 84 9.64 -3.28 3.19
C MET A 84 10.99 -2.89 3.80
N ASP A 85 11.08 -2.69 5.12
CA ASP A 85 12.37 -2.38 5.77
C ASP A 85 13.37 -3.54 5.63
N ARG A 86 12.90 -4.78 5.74
CA ARG A 86 13.74 -5.98 5.55
C ARG A 86 14.14 -6.16 4.08
N MET A 87 13.25 -5.87 3.14
CA MET A 87 13.56 -5.87 1.70
C MET A 87 14.58 -4.79 1.35
N GLU A 88 14.49 -3.61 1.96
CA GLU A 88 15.47 -2.54 1.80
C GLU A 88 16.86 -2.94 2.29
N LYS A 89 16.93 -3.71 3.38
CA LYS A 89 18.20 -4.27 3.83
C LYS A 89 18.73 -5.28 2.80
N ALA A 90 17.90 -6.21 2.34
CA ALA A 90 18.30 -7.25 1.40
C ALA A 90 18.79 -6.65 0.06
N ILE A 91 18.15 -5.58 -0.44
CA ILE A 91 18.56 -4.92 -1.70
C ILE A 91 19.91 -4.22 -1.56
N LYS A 92 20.19 -3.57 -0.41
CA LYS A 92 21.49 -2.94 -0.09
C LYS A 92 22.62 -3.96 0.04
N GLU A 93 22.31 -5.12 0.62
CA GLU A 93 23.23 -6.25 0.77
C GLU A 93 23.39 -7.07 -0.52
N LYS A 94 22.61 -6.75 -1.57
CA LYS A 94 22.55 -7.50 -2.83
C LYS A 94 22.18 -8.98 -2.63
N ASP A 95 21.40 -9.26 -1.58
CA ASP A 95 20.93 -10.60 -1.26
C ASP A 95 19.64 -10.89 -2.05
N LYS A 96 19.83 -11.38 -3.27
CA LYS A 96 18.73 -11.75 -4.17
C LYS A 96 17.77 -12.76 -3.55
N LYS A 97 18.28 -13.77 -2.84
CA LYS A 97 17.44 -14.84 -2.28
C LYS A 97 16.53 -14.29 -1.20
N SER A 98 17.09 -13.52 -0.27
CA SER A 98 16.30 -12.91 0.81
C SER A 98 15.32 -11.88 0.27
N PHE A 99 15.73 -11.04 -0.69
CA PHE A 99 14.83 -10.06 -1.30
C PHE A 99 13.60 -10.72 -1.91
N LEU A 100 13.79 -11.74 -2.78
CA LEU A 100 12.68 -12.41 -3.46
C LEU A 100 11.76 -13.15 -2.48
N SER A 101 12.32 -13.83 -1.47
CA SER A 101 11.51 -14.53 -0.46
C SER A 101 10.67 -13.57 0.41
N LEU A 102 11.21 -12.40 0.74
CA LEU A 102 10.45 -11.35 1.45
C LEU A 102 9.38 -10.75 0.53
N GLY A 103 9.74 -10.55 -0.73
CA GLY A 103 8.84 -10.11 -1.80
C GLY A 103 7.61 -10.99 -1.97
N ASP A 104 7.80 -12.32 -2.06
CA ASP A 104 6.69 -13.28 -2.13
C ASP A 104 5.73 -13.13 -0.94
N THR A 105 6.29 -12.96 0.27
CA THR A 105 5.51 -12.76 1.50
C THR A 105 4.74 -11.44 1.46
N PHE A 106 5.39 -10.36 1.00
CA PHE A 106 4.81 -9.03 0.87
C PHE A 106 3.65 -9.01 -0.13
N VAL A 107 3.83 -9.62 -1.31
CA VAL A 107 2.78 -9.71 -2.34
C VAL A 107 1.56 -10.46 -1.84
N VAL A 108 1.75 -11.59 -1.14
CA VAL A 108 0.63 -12.35 -0.57
C VAL A 108 -0.12 -11.53 0.48
N LEU A 109 0.60 -10.81 1.35
CA LEU A 109 0.00 -9.91 2.33
C LEU A 109 -0.83 -8.83 1.63
N LEU A 110 -0.26 -8.10 0.66
CA LEU A 110 -0.97 -7.04 -0.05
C LEU A 110 -2.16 -7.55 -0.85
N GLN A 111 -2.07 -8.71 -1.51
CA GLN A 111 -3.23 -9.27 -2.22
C GLN A 111 -4.42 -9.50 -1.29
N GLN A 112 -4.17 -10.06 -0.09
CA GLN A 112 -5.23 -10.29 0.89
C GLN A 112 -5.75 -8.98 1.49
N HIS A 113 -4.85 -8.03 1.73
CA HIS A 113 -5.14 -6.69 2.22
C HIS A 113 -6.03 -5.91 1.23
N ASN A 114 -5.56 -5.74 -0.01
CA ASN A 114 -6.27 -5.02 -1.06
C ASN A 114 -7.66 -5.63 -1.33
N MET A 115 -7.81 -6.96 -1.28
CA MET A 115 -9.12 -7.60 -1.40
C MET A 115 -10.11 -7.13 -0.33
N LYS A 116 -9.67 -6.97 0.93
CA LYS A 116 -10.54 -6.49 2.00
C LYS A 116 -10.91 -5.04 1.79
N GLU A 117 -9.99 -4.23 1.29
CA GLU A 117 -10.27 -2.82 1.04
C GLU A 117 -11.21 -2.64 -0.14
N GLU A 118 -10.86 -3.20 -1.29
CA GLU A 118 -11.60 -3.02 -2.53
C GLU A 118 -12.99 -3.67 -2.52
N GLN A 119 -13.17 -4.77 -1.78
CA GLN A 119 -14.44 -5.49 -1.72
C GLN A 119 -15.31 -5.10 -0.52
N ILE A 120 -14.73 -4.57 0.55
CA ILE A 120 -15.46 -4.28 1.80
C ILE A 120 -15.31 -2.81 2.18
N LEU A 121 -14.09 -2.36 2.50
CA LEU A 121 -13.90 -1.03 3.10
C LEU A 121 -14.24 0.11 2.15
N TYR A 122 -13.67 0.16 0.94
CA TYR A 122 -13.92 1.25 0.01
C TYR A 122 -15.37 1.34 -0.45
N PRO A 123 -16.10 0.23 -0.73
CA PRO A 123 -17.54 0.29 -0.95
C PRO A 123 -18.32 0.88 0.23
N MET A 124 -17.92 0.61 1.48
CA MET A 124 -18.53 1.24 2.65
C MET A 124 -18.19 2.73 2.73
N CYS A 125 -16.94 3.11 2.45
CA CYS A 125 -16.55 4.52 2.38
C CYS A 125 -17.36 5.28 1.32
N ASP A 126 -17.51 4.73 0.12
CA ASP A 126 -18.31 5.33 -0.97
C ASP A 126 -19.80 5.50 -0.60
N GLN A 127 -20.34 4.69 0.31
CA GLN A 127 -21.72 4.80 0.80
C GLN A 127 -21.92 5.89 1.86
N HIS A 128 -20.86 6.21 2.62
CA HIS A 128 -20.96 7.09 3.78
C HIS A 128 -20.28 8.45 3.59
N LEU A 129 -19.30 8.55 2.69
CA LEU A 129 -18.47 9.74 2.51
C LEU A 129 -18.76 10.44 1.19
N VAL A 130 -18.50 11.74 1.15
CA VAL A 130 -18.50 12.52 -0.10
C VAL A 130 -17.15 12.31 -0.79
N ALA A 131 -17.13 11.46 -1.81
CA ALA A 131 -15.89 11.00 -2.46
C ALA A 131 -14.96 12.14 -2.90
N ASP A 132 -15.49 13.16 -3.59
CA ASP A 132 -14.68 14.27 -4.10
C ASP A 132 -13.96 15.03 -2.97
N GLU A 133 -14.62 15.28 -1.84
CA GLU A 133 -14.02 15.99 -0.70
C GLU A 133 -12.88 15.19 -0.06
N VAL A 134 -13.07 13.87 0.09
CA VAL A 134 -12.06 12.99 0.70
C VAL A 134 -10.87 12.81 -0.23
N ILE A 135 -11.12 12.60 -1.53
CA ILE A 135 -10.07 12.47 -2.55
C ILE A 135 -9.23 13.76 -2.61
N GLU A 136 -9.85 14.94 -2.60
CA GLU A 136 -9.10 16.20 -2.62
C GLU A 136 -8.23 16.39 -1.36
N LYS A 137 -8.68 15.93 -0.19
CA LYS A 137 -7.83 15.90 1.02
C LYS A 137 -6.66 14.93 0.88
N MET A 138 -6.88 13.73 0.33
CA MET A 138 -5.81 12.73 0.12
C MET A 138 -4.74 13.23 -0.88
N LYS A 139 -5.14 14.01 -1.90
CA LYS A 139 -4.21 14.60 -2.88
C LYS A 139 -3.32 15.72 -2.32
N GLN A 140 -3.66 16.28 -1.16
CA GLN A 140 -2.89 17.37 -0.53
C GLN A 140 -1.73 16.86 0.34
N LEU A 141 -1.61 15.54 0.51
CA LEU A 141 -0.48 14.87 1.16
C LEU A 141 0.65 14.61 0.16
#